data_AF-A0A4Q7J7U7-F1
#
_entry.id   AF-A0A4Q7J7U7-F1
#
_cell.length_a   1.000
_cell.length_b   1.000
_cell.length_c   1.000
_cell.angle_alpha   90.00
_cell.angle_beta   90.00
_cell.angle_gamma   90.00
#
_symmetry.space_group_name_H-M   'P 1'
#
loop_
_entity.id
_entity.type
_entity.pdbx_description
1 polymer ?
#
loop_
_entity_poly.entity_id
_entity_poly.type
_entity_poly.pdbx_seq_one_letter_code
_entity_poly.pdbx_strand_id
1 'polypeptide(L)'
;MTDLTAATGAGLKEFLDRVVKYGEINPSTGNAQRVAATKVLASEADPDGVDIRSLDVERVLDRFDSLNRMNYSTASLATYKTRFRNSVAMYLAWLDGDPTWKNVVKTRRSAATSRVTNVAPTQVVEAEPAGSDRRNFALLEDGSRPISAPIVTYQLPIRPDLLVQIQLPVDLTPDDADRVATFVRSLAFAPSTTKNRSEPGWAGDDRGA
;
A
#
# COMPACT_ATOMS: atom_id res chain seq x y z
N MET A 1 -0.22 -6.65 34.79
CA MET A 1 -0.43 -5.25 34.37
C MET A 1 0.84 -4.85 33.67
N THR A 2 0.79 -4.77 32.35
CA THR A 2 1.97 -4.40 31.56
C THR A 2 2.16 -2.89 31.71
N ASP A 3 3.41 -2.46 31.82
CA ASP A 3 3.71 -1.03 31.92
C ASP A 3 3.75 -0.45 30.51
N LEU A 4 2.74 0.35 30.15
CA LEU A 4 2.69 1.03 28.85
C LEU A 4 3.91 1.92 28.59
N THR A 5 4.55 2.40 29.66
CA THR A 5 5.72 3.28 29.57
C THR A 5 7.05 2.51 29.53
N ALA A 6 7.02 1.22 29.88
CA ALA A 6 8.13 0.33 29.62
C ALA A 6 8.18 0.14 28.11
N ALA A 7 9.16 0.79 27.47
CA ALA A 7 9.38 0.86 26.02
C ALA A 7 9.65 -0.52 25.39
N THR A 8 8.70 -1.43 25.50
CA THR A 8 8.82 -2.87 25.25
C THR A 8 7.85 -3.30 24.16
N GLY A 9 8.04 -4.49 23.59
CA GLY A 9 7.09 -5.07 22.64
C GLY A 9 5.69 -5.23 23.22
N ALA A 10 5.58 -5.59 24.50
CA ALA A 10 4.32 -5.63 25.22
C ALA A 10 3.71 -4.23 25.39
N GLY A 11 4.52 -3.25 25.79
CA GLY A 11 4.12 -1.84 25.92
C GLY A 11 3.61 -1.25 24.61
N LEU A 12 4.25 -1.57 23.47
CA LEU A 12 3.80 -1.16 22.14
C LEU A 12 2.40 -1.69 21.81
N LYS A 13 2.15 -2.97 22.06
CA LYS A 13 0.83 -3.58 21.79
C LYS A 13 -0.26 -2.97 22.67
N GLU A 14 0.03 -2.78 23.95
CA GLU A 14 -0.90 -2.18 24.90
C GLU A 14 -1.15 -0.70 24.60
N PHE A 15 -0.13 0.02 24.14
CA PHE A 15 -0.27 1.37 23.61
C PHE A 15 -1.26 1.41 22.44
N LEU A 16 -1.12 0.51 21.47
CA LEU A 16 -2.03 0.43 20.32
C LEU A 16 -3.48 0.11 20.74
N ASP A 17 -3.66 -0.80 21.70
CA ASP A 17 -4.98 -1.11 22.26
C ASP A 17 -5.59 0.09 22.99
N ARG A 18 -4.77 0.81 23.78
CA ARG A 18 -5.16 2.03 24.48
C ARG A 18 -5.66 3.09 23.50
N VAL A 19 -4.86 3.43 22.49
CA VAL A 19 -5.21 4.55 21.59
C VAL A 19 -6.43 4.24 20.73
N VAL A 20 -6.73 2.96 20.46
CA VAL A 20 -8.00 2.54 19.86
C VAL A 20 -9.15 2.68 20.86
N LYS A 21 -8.97 2.17 22.09
CA LYS A 21 -9.99 2.22 23.14
C LYS A 21 -10.43 3.65 23.48
N TYR A 22 -9.49 4.60 23.50
CA TYR A 22 -9.78 6.01 23.77
C TYR A 22 -10.16 6.81 22.51
N GLY A 23 -10.29 6.17 21.35
CA GLY A 23 -10.68 6.84 20.10
C GLY A 23 -9.63 7.84 19.59
N GLU A 24 -8.39 7.71 20.06
CA GLU A 24 -7.29 8.62 19.70
C GLU A 24 -6.78 8.39 18.27
N ILE A 25 -6.97 7.17 17.76
CA ILE A 25 -6.77 6.78 16.37
C ILE A 25 -7.97 5.97 15.86
N ASN A 26 -8.15 5.91 14.54
CA ASN A 26 -9.20 5.10 13.93
C ASN A 26 -9.05 3.61 14.35
N PRO A 27 -10.13 2.92 14.78
CA PRO A 27 -10.06 1.54 15.22
C PRO A 27 -9.52 0.55 14.17
N SER A 28 -9.87 0.74 12.90
CA SER A 28 -9.36 -0.10 11.80
C SER A 28 -7.85 0.05 11.66
N THR A 29 -7.35 1.29 11.67
CA THR A 29 -5.92 1.60 11.60
C THR A 29 -5.16 1.03 12.78
N GLY A 30 -5.64 1.26 14.00
CA GLY A 30 -4.98 0.77 15.22
C GLY A 30 -4.97 -0.76 15.33
N ASN A 31 -6.08 -1.43 14.97
CA ASN A 31 -6.12 -2.89 14.91
C ASN A 31 -5.16 -3.45 13.87
N ALA A 32 -5.11 -2.84 12.67
CA ALA A 32 -4.18 -3.24 11.62
C ALA A 32 -2.72 -3.09 12.03
N GLN A 33 -2.41 -2.01 12.76
CA GLN A 33 -1.10 -1.74 13.35
C GLN A 33 -0.74 -2.76 14.44
N ARG A 34 -1.69 -3.09 15.33
CA ARG A 34 -1.49 -4.09 16.40
C ARG A 34 -1.22 -5.49 15.85
N VAL A 35 -1.96 -5.89 14.82
CA VAL A 35 -1.74 -7.17 14.13
C VAL A 35 -0.36 -7.19 13.49
N ALA A 36 0.06 -6.11 12.83
CA ALA A 36 1.40 -6.02 12.26
C ALA A 36 2.50 -6.11 13.34
N ALA A 37 2.38 -5.36 14.43
CA ALA A 37 3.32 -5.41 15.55
C ALA A 37 3.43 -6.81 16.15
N THR A 38 2.30 -7.48 16.37
CA THR A 38 2.27 -8.86 16.89
C THR A 38 2.98 -9.83 15.94
N LYS A 39 2.71 -9.75 14.64
CA LYS A 39 3.29 -10.66 13.65
C LYS A 39 4.78 -10.43 13.43
N VAL A 40 5.22 -9.17 13.43
CA VAL A 40 6.63 -8.82 13.23
C VAL A 40 7.46 -9.19 14.47
N LEU A 41 7.00 -8.82 15.67
CA LEU A 41 7.73 -9.13 16.91
C LEU A 41 7.79 -10.62 17.20
N ALA A 42 6.84 -11.43 16.71
CA ALA A 42 6.89 -12.88 16.81
C ALA A 42 8.12 -13.51 16.11
N SER A 43 8.88 -12.75 15.32
CA SER A 43 10.16 -13.21 14.76
C SER A 43 11.34 -13.10 15.74
N GLU A 44 11.21 -12.33 16.81
CA GLU A 44 12.22 -12.19 17.87
C GLU A 44 12.08 -13.29 18.94
N ALA A 45 13.16 -13.56 19.67
CA ALA A 45 13.18 -14.60 20.70
C ALA A 45 12.27 -14.28 21.90
N ASP A 46 12.16 -13.00 22.25
CA ASP A 46 11.25 -12.50 23.27
C ASP A 46 10.40 -11.34 22.70
N PRO A 47 9.27 -11.64 22.04
CA PRO A 47 8.43 -10.63 21.40
C PRO A 47 7.90 -9.55 22.35
N ASP A 48 7.81 -9.85 23.65
CA ASP A 48 7.17 -8.99 24.65
C ASP A 48 8.20 -8.15 25.39
N GLY A 49 9.38 -8.71 25.69
CA GLY A 49 10.46 -8.03 26.38
C GLY A 49 11.43 -7.24 25.49
N VAL A 50 11.31 -7.32 24.15
CA VAL A 50 12.13 -6.52 23.23
C VAL A 50 12.02 -5.03 23.55
N ASP A 51 13.16 -4.39 23.84
CA ASP A 51 13.25 -2.94 24.03
C ASP A 51 13.13 -2.21 22.69
N ILE A 52 12.04 -1.46 22.52
CA ILE A 52 11.69 -0.71 21.32
C ILE A 52 12.56 0.53 21.13
N ARG A 53 13.17 1.08 22.19
CA ARG A 53 14.07 2.25 22.06
C ARG A 53 15.41 1.90 21.41
N SER A 54 15.91 0.69 21.65
CA SER A 54 17.17 0.19 21.11
C SER A 54 17.00 -0.77 19.93
N LEU A 55 15.75 -1.07 19.55
CA LEU A 55 15.43 -2.00 18.46
C LEU A 55 15.91 -1.49 17.10
N ASP A 56 16.69 -2.32 16.40
CA ASP A 56 16.92 -2.16 14.97
C ASP A 56 15.69 -2.62 14.19
N VAL A 57 14.81 -1.66 13.88
CA VAL A 57 13.54 -1.91 13.19
C VAL A 57 13.75 -2.58 11.84
N GLU A 58 14.78 -2.22 11.08
CA GLU A 58 15.01 -2.78 9.75
C GLU A 58 15.48 -4.23 9.84
N ARG A 59 16.38 -4.54 10.78
CA ARG A 59 16.82 -5.92 11.03
C ARG A 59 15.65 -6.85 11.36
N VAL A 60 14.74 -6.40 12.24
CA VAL A 60 13.55 -7.19 12.60
C VAL A 60 12.64 -7.39 11.39
N LEU A 61 12.46 -6.35 10.56
CA LEU A 61 11.63 -6.44 9.36
C LEU A 61 12.23 -7.36 8.30
N ASP A 62 13.55 -7.39 8.14
CA ASP A 62 14.24 -8.30 7.23
C ASP A 62 14.18 -9.75 7.73
N ARG A 63 14.32 -9.97 9.05
CA ARG A 63 14.10 -11.28 9.66
C ARG A 63 12.66 -11.75 9.44
N PHE A 64 11.67 -10.91 9.72
CA PHE A 64 10.26 -11.19 9.47
C PHE A 64 9.99 -11.53 7.99
N ASP A 65 10.56 -10.75 7.07
CA ASP A 65 10.46 -10.97 5.63
C ASP A 65 11.04 -12.34 5.25
N SER A 66 12.29 -12.62 5.62
CA SER A 66 12.96 -13.88 5.30
C SER A 66 12.19 -15.11 5.79
N LEU A 67 11.63 -15.06 7.00
CA LEU A 67 10.86 -16.15 7.60
C LEU A 67 9.48 -16.36 6.95
N ASN A 68 8.92 -15.32 6.31
CA ASN A 68 7.54 -15.35 5.81
C ASN A 68 7.38 -15.14 4.30
N ARG A 69 8.48 -15.13 3.54
CA ARG A 69 8.50 -14.99 2.07
C ARG A 69 7.56 -15.94 1.33
N MET A 70 7.36 -17.15 1.86
CA MET A 70 6.49 -18.16 1.26
C MET A 70 5.04 -18.11 1.77
N ASN A 71 4.79 -17.38 2.86
CA ASN A 71 3.50 -17.36 3.55
C ASN A 71 2.65 -16.12 3.20
N TYR A 72 3.27 -15.08 2.63
CA TYR A 72 2.62 -13.82 2.30
C TYR A 72 3.01 -13.34 0.90
N SER A 73 2.09 -12.61 0.26
CA SER A 73 2.43 -11.85 -0.94
C SER A 73 3.42 -10.73 -0.63
N THR A 74 4.18 -10.29 -1.63
CA THR A 74 5.08 -9.13 -1.52
C THR A 74 4.35 -7.87 -1.06
N ALA A 75 3.12 -7.66 -1.54
CA ALA A 75 2.26 -6.54 -1.14
C ALA A 75 1.85 -6.62 0.35
N SER A 76 1.52 -7.81 0.84
CA SER A 76 1.19 -8.04 2.26
C SER A 76 2.41 -7.79 3.16
N LEU A 77 3.60 -8.26 2.75
CA LEU A 77 4.85 -7.99 3.47
C LEU A 77 5.14 -6.49 3.54
N ALA A 78 5.04 -5.77 2.42
CA ALA A 78 5.23 -4.32 2.38
C ALA A 78 4.24 -3.57 3.31
N THR A 79 3.01 -4.08 3.39
CA THR A 79 1.98 -3.55 4.29
C THR A 79 2.33 -3.76 5.76
N TYR A 80 2.76 -4.96 6.15
CA TYR A 80 3.20 -5.23 7.52
C TYR A 80 4.41 -4.39 7.91
N LYS A 81 5.40 -4.27 7.01
CA LYS A 81 6.59 -3.42 7.21
C LYS A 81 6.20 -1.96 7.47
N THR A 82 5.34 -1.39 6.62
CA THR A 82 4.90 0.01 6.77
C THR A 82 4.13 0.23 8.07
N ARG A 83 3.19 -0.68 8.39
CA ARG A 83 2.40 -0.58 9.62
C ARG A 83 3.27 -0.67 10.87
N PHE A 84 4.23 -1.59 10.90
CA PHE A 84 5.15 -1.76 12.03
C PHE A 84 6.01 -0.51 12.25
N ARG A 85 6.63 0.03 11.19
CA ARG A 85 7.42 1.28 11.30
C ARG A 85 6.59 2.42 11.86
N ASN A 86 5.36 2.56 11.37
CA ASN A 86 4.45 3.61 11.82
C ASN A 86 4.09 3.45 13.30
N SER A 87 3.78 2.21 13.74
CA SER A 87 3.48 1.90 15.13
C SER A 87 4.65 2.21 16.06
N VAL A 88 5.87 1.79 15.71
CA VAL A 88 7.08 2.06 16.49
C VAL A 88 7.34 3.57 16.58
N ALA A 89 7.25 4.29 15.46
CA ALA A 89 7.46 5.74 15.44
C ALA A 89 6.43 6.49 16.29
N MET A 90 5.15 6.10 16.23
CA MET A 90 4.09 6.68 17.05
C MET A 90 4.31 6.42 18.54
N TYR A 91 4.70 5.19 18.90
CA TYR A 91 4.90 4.80 20.28
C TYR A 91 6.11 5.51 20.90
N LEU A 92 7.24 5.59 20.19
CA LEU A 92 8.42 6.32 20.65
C LEU A 92 8.11 7.81 20.85
N ALA A 93 7.44 8.46 19.89
CA ALA A 93 7.06 9.86 20.04
C ALA A 93 6.08 10.08 21.21
N TRP A 94 5.17 9.13 21.45
CA TRP A 94 4.27 9.18 22.61
C TRP A 94 5.04 9.05 23.93
N LEU A 95 6.02 8.14 24.01
CA LEU A 95 6.91 8.00 25.17
C LEU A 95 7.75 9.25 25.42
N ASP A 96 8.14 9.94 24.36
CA ASP A 96 8.90 11.19 24.42
C ASP A 96 8.02 12.42 24.74
N GLY A 97 6.70 12.23 24.87
CA GLY A 97 5.74 13.30 25.19
C GLY A 97 5.45 14.25 24.02
N ASP A 98 5.76 13.86 22.78
CA ASP A 98 5.50 14.68 21.58
C ASP A 98 3.98 14.84 21.36
N PRO A 99 3.41 16.06 21.42
CA PRO A 99 1.97 16.27 21.20
C PRO A 99 1.51 15.91 19.78
N THR A 100 2.45 15.78 18.82
CA THR A 100 2.21 15.43 17.42
C THR A 100 2.45 13.95 17.11
N TRP A 101 2.60 13.09 18.14
CA TRP A 101 2.90 11.66 17.99
C TRP A 101 2.01 10.92 16.98
N LYS A 102 0.75 11.35 16.80
CA LYS A 102 -0.21 10.77 15.83
C LYS A 102 0.18 11.00 14.37
N ASN A 103 0.98 12.01 14.09
CA ASN A 103 1.34 12.48 12.74
C ASN A 103 2.82 12.29 12.39
N VAL A 104 3.62 11.62 13.24
CA VAL A 104 5.08 11.45 13.07
C VAL A 104 5.48 10.94 11.69
N VAL A 105 4.64 10.07 11.10
CA VAL A 105 4.86 9.50 9.76
C VAL A 105 4.65 10.52 8.64
N LYS A 106 3.75 11.49 8.83
CA LYS A 106 3.51 12.58 7.86
C LYS A 106 4.65 13.60 7.89
N THR A 107 5.19 13.89 9.08
CA THR A 107 6.22 14.92 9.28
C THR A 107 7.60 14.51 8.71
N ARG A 108 7.96 13.22 8.75
CA ARG A 108 9.27 12.74 8.25
C ARG A 108 9.44 12.85 6.73
N ARG A 109 8.36 12.83 5.94
CA ARG A 109 8.45 13.07 4.48
C ARG A 109 8.68 14.54 4.13
N SER A 110 8.25 15.47 4.97
CA SER A 110 8.40 16.91 4.74
C SER A 110 9.79 17.42 5.09
N ALA A 111 10.47 16.79 6.06
CA ALA A 111 11.79 17.21 6.53
C ALA A 111 12.96 16.75 5.62
N ALA A 112 12.76 15.77 4.74
CA ALA A 112 13.81 15.25 3.85
C ALA A 112 14.05 16.11 2.59
N THR A 113 13.15 17.06 2.27
CA THR A 113 13.28 17.94 1.09
C THR A 113 13.79 19.35 1.42
N SER A 114 13.81 19.76 2.70
CA SER A 114 14.19 21.11 3.10
C SER A 114 15.62 21.18 3.65
N ARG A 115 16.63 20.79 2.85
CA ARG A 115 18.04 21.08 3.17
C ARG A 115 18.97 21.10 1.96
N VAL A 116 18.61 21.86 0.92
CA VAL A 116 19.58 22.39 -0.05
C VAL A 116 19.18 23.83 -0.40
N THR A 117 19.70 24.79 0.35
CA THR A 117 19.67 26.21 -0.02
C THR A 117 20.93 26.54 -0.83
N ASN A 118 20.75 26.64 -2.14
CA ASN A 118 20.97 27.82 -2.97
C ASN A 118 22.28 28.64 -2.80
N VAL A 119 23.10 28.67 -3.86
CA VAL A 119 23.81 29.87 -4.33
C VAL A 119 23.83 29.86 -5.87
N ALA A 120 23.19 30.85 -6.49
CA ALA A 120 23.32 31.25 -7.89
C ALA A 120 24.40 32.37 -8.00
N PRO A 121 24.93 32.77 -9.19
CA PRO A 121 24.11 33.45 -10.21
C PRO A 121 24.52 33.31 -11.71
N THR A 122 23.49 33.49 -12.57
CA THR A 122 23.46 34.29 -13.82
C THR A 122 24.38 33.99 -15.01
N GLN A 123 23.80 33.69 -16.18
CA GLN A 123 23.91 34.54 -17.38
C GLN A 123 22.82 34.25 -18.44
N VAL A 124 22.40 35.33 -19.09
CA VAL A 124 21.34 35.53 -20.09
C VAL A 124 21.92 35.50 -21.51
N VAL A 125 21.23 34.88 -22.47
CA VAL A 125 21.10 35.38 -23.87
C VAL A 125 19.92 34.72 -24.62
N GLU A 126 19.08 35.59 -25.21
CA GLU A 126 18.13 35.48 -26.35
C GLU A 126 18.64 34.61 -27.54
N ALA A 127 17.87 34.01 -28.48
CA ALA A 127 16.47 34.10 -28.94
C ALA A 127 16.08 32.88 -29.84
N GLU A 128 14.81 32.41 -29.74
CA GLU A 128 13.78 32.02 -30.77
C GLU A 128 14.11 31.14 -32.03
N PRO A 129 13.11 30.56 -32.76
CA PRO A 129 12.30 29.38 -32.41
C PRO A 129 12.26 28.32 -33.55
N ALA A 130 12.18 27.02 -33.25
CA ALA A 130 11.81 26.02 -34.26
C ALA A 130 11.10 24.82 -33.62
N GLY A 131 9.93 24.51 -34.16
CA GLY A 131 8.91 23.66 -33.57
C GLY A 131 9.34 22.24 -33.22
N SER A 132 8.83 21.77 -32.08
CA SER A 132 8.48 20.37 -31.89
C SER A 132 7.38 20.29 -30.84
N ASP A 133 6.20 19.92 -31.32
CA ASP A 133 4.98 19.63 -30.57
C ASP A 133 5.21 18.43 -29.64
N ARG A 134 5.67 18.72 -28.43
CA ARG A 134 5.55 17.83 -27.27
C ARG A 134 5.04 18.66 -26.11
N ARG A 135 3.71 18.67 -25.95
CA ARG A 135 3.03 19.23 -24.79
C ARG A 135 3.49 18.51 -23.52
N ASN A 136 4.58 19.05 -22.95
CA ASN A 136 4.81 19.13 -21.52
C ASN A 136 3.60 19.83 -20.91
N PHE A 137 2.81 19.11 -20.12
CA PHE A 137 1.96 19.76 -19.14
C PHE A 137 2.83 20.13 -17.94
N ALA A 138 3.32 21.37 -17.96
CA ALA A 138 3.77 22.05 -16.76
C ALA A 138 2.54 22.45 -15.94
N LEU A 139 2.68 22.26 -14.63
CA LEU A 139 1.81 22.63 -13.53
C LEU A 139 0.90 23.84 -13.79
N LEU A 140 -0.40 23.62 -13.59
CA LEU A 140 -1.19 24.52 -12.76
C LEU A 140 -1.19 23.91 -11.36
N GLU A 141 -0.52 24.58 -10.43
CA GLU A 141 -0.67 24.36 -9.00
C GLU A 141 -2.10 24.74 -8.61
N ASP A 142 -2.96 23.74 -8.46
CA ASP A 142 -4.10 23.86 -7.55
C ASP A 142 -3.86 22.90 -6.39
N GLY A 143 -4.01 23.42 -5.17
CA GLY A 143 -3.61 22.82 -3.90
C GLY A 143 -4.45 21.63 -3.47
N SER A 144 -4.58 20.62 -4.32
CA SER A 144 -5.28 19.38 -4.02
C SER A 144 -4.40 18.51 -3.13
N ARG A 145 -4.58 18.67 -1.82
CA ARG A 145 -4.38 17.60 -0.84
C ARG A 145 -4.87 16.28 -1.47
N PRO A 146 -4.21 15.12 -1.30
CA PRO A 146 -4.88 13.87 -1.61
C PRO A 146 -6.05 13.78 -0.64
N ILE A 147 -7.23 14.16 -1.10
CA ILE A 147 -8.49 13.85 -0.47
C ILE A 147 -8.51 12.34 -0.53
N SER A 148 -8.14 11.70 0.58
CA SER A 148 -8.30 10.26 0.72
C SER A 148 -9.81 10.07 0.78
N ALA A 149 -10.43 9.96 -0.40
CA ALA A 149 -11.85 9.78 -0.52
C ALA A 149 -12.25 8.57 0.33
N PRO A 150 -13.32 8.66 1.13
CA PRO A 150 -13.81 7.52 1.88
C PRO A 150 -13.97 6.32 0.94
N ILE A 151 -13.47 5.15 1.32
CA ILE A 151 -13.54 3.93 0.50
C ILE A 151 -14.67 3.06 1.03
N VAL A 152 -15.53 2.58 0.14
CA VAL A 152 -16.61 1.64 0.44
C VAL A 152 -16.30 0.29 -0.21
N THR A 153 -16.60 -0.79 0.50
CA THR A 153 -16.45 -2.17 0.00
C THR A 153 -17.80 -2.68 -0.49
N TYR A 154 -17.87 -3.10 -1.75
CA TYR A 154 -19.06 -3.68 -2.37
C TYR A 154 -18.83 -5.17 -2.66
N GLN A 155 -19.88 -5.98 -2.53
CA GLN A 155 -19.88 -7.38 -2.94
C GLN A 155 -20.54 -7.48 -4.32
N LEU A 156 -19.76 -7.89 -5.32
CA LEU A 156 -20.20 -8.03 -6.70
C LEU A 156 -20.25 -9.52 -7.09
N PRO A 157 -21.43 -10.09 -7.35
CA PRO A 157 -21.55 -11.42 -7.94
C PRO A 157 -21.07 -11.37 -9.40
N ILE A 158 -19.97 -12.05 -9.71
CA ILE A 158 -19.47 -12.17 -11.10
C ILE A 158 -19.96 -13.47 -11.74
N ARG A 159 -20.21 -14.51 -10.93
CA ARG A 159 -20.78 -15.80 -11.34
C ARG A 159 -21.72 -16.31 -10.23
N PRO A 160 -22.60 -17.28 -10.49
CA PRO A 160 -23.54 -17.81 -9.49
C PRO A 160 -22.89 -18.24 -8.17
N ASP A 161 -21.67 -18.79 -8.23
CA ASP A 161 -20.93 -19.27 -7.04
C ASP A 161 -19.71 -18.40 -6.68
N LEU A 162 -19.62 -17.16 -7.18
CA LEU A 162 -18.47 -16.29 -6.97
C LEU A 162 -18.86 -14.84 -6.68
N LEU A 163 -18.77 -14.46 -5.40
CA LEU A 163 -18.85 -13.09 -4.92
C LEU A 163 -17.44 -12.50 -4.80
N VAL A 164 -17.21 -11.36 -5.45
CA VAL A 164 -15.94 -10.62 -5.38
C VAL A 164 -16.14 -9.34 -4.58
N GLN A 165 -15.18 -9.01 -3.72
CA GLN A 165 -15.17 -7.73 -3.01
C GLN A 165 -14.40 -6.69 -3.82
N ILE A 166 -15.03 -5.54 -4.09
CA ILE A 166 -14.40 -4.39 -4.74
C ILE A 166 -14.40 -3.19 -3.80
N GLN A 167 -13.29 -2.48 -3.73
CA GLN A 167 -13.13 -1.26 -2.93
C GLN A 167 -13.14 -0.06 -3.87
N LEU A 168 -14.10 0.85 -3.67
CA LEU A 168 -14.30 2.02 -4.52
C LEU A 168 -14.40 3.29 -3.66
N PRO A 169 -13.90 4.44 -4.14
CA PRO A 169 -14.17 5.74 -3.52
C PRO A 169 -15.69 6.05 -3.46
N VAL A 170 -16.14 6.75 -2.42
CA VAL A 170 -17.54 7.22 -2.30
C VAL A 170 -17.93 8.25 -3.36
N ASP A 171 -16.95 8.94 -3.91
CA ASP A 171 -17.08 9.99 -4.92
C ASP A 171 -16.70 9.49 -6.32
N LEU A 172 -16.80 8.17 -6.56
CA LEU A 172 -16.51 7.57 -7.86
C LEU A 172 -17.34 8.22 -8.97
N THR A 173 -16.66 8.85 -9.92
CA THR A 173 -17.28 9.47 -11.09
C THR A 173 -17.55 8.44 -12.19
N PRO A 174 -18.45 8.73 -13.15
CA PRO A 174 -18.66 7.87 -14.32
C PRO A 174 -17.37 7.65 -15.14
N ASP A 175 -16.55 8.70 -15.32
CA ASP A 175 -15.28 8.60 -16.05
C ASP A 175 -14.28 7.66 -15.36
N ASP A 176 -14.23 7.70 -14.02
CA ASP A 176 -13.38 6.79 -13.25
C ASP A 176 -13.90 5.35 -13.30
N ALA A 177 -15.23 5.16 -13.26
CA ALA A 177 -15.84 3.85 -13.44
C ALA A 177 -15.50 3.26 -14.81
N ASP A 178 -15.52 4.06 -15.88
CA ASP A 178 -15.14 3.63 -17.23
C ASP A 178 -13.66 3.26 -17.34
N ARG A 179 -12.77 4.01 -16.65
CA ARG A 179 -11.34 3.67 -16.57
C ARG A 179 -11.12 2.34 -15.85
N VAL A 180 -11.78 2.14 -14.72
CA VAL A 180 -11.72 0.88 -13.96
C VAL A 180 -12.26 -0.27 -14.81
N ALA A 181 -13.38 -0.08 -15.49
CA ALA A 181 -13.96 -1.09 -16.37
C ALA A 181 -13.03 -1.46 -17.53
N THR A 182 -12.40 -0.45 -18.15
CA THR A 182 -11.42 -0.65 -19.24
C THR A 182 -10.21 -1.45 -18.75
N PHE A 183 -9.69 -1.12 -17.57
CA PHE A 183 -8.59 -1.84 -16.95
C PHE A 183 -8.96 -3.29 -16.60
N VAL A 184 -10.14 -3.53 -16.02
CA VAL A 184 -10.60 -4.89 -15.70
C VAL A 184 -10.79 -5.72 -16.97
N ARG A 185 -11.28 -5.11 -18.06
CA ARG A 185 -11.41 -5.78 -19.37
C ARG A 185 -10.06 -6.18 -19.95
N SER A 186 -9.00 -5.39 -19.78
CA SER A 186 -7.68 -5.72 -20.32
C SER A 186 -7.02 -6.91 -19.60
N LEU A 187 -7.40 -7.15 -18.34
CA LEU A 187 -6.95 -8.30 -17.55
C LEU A 187 -7.75 -9.58 -17.82
N ALA A 188 -8.90 -9.49 -18.49
CA ALA A 188 -9.75 -10.64 -18.74
C ALA A 188 -9.18 -11.51 -19.87
N PHE A 189 -8.89 -12.77 -19.56
CA PHE A 189 -8.54 -13.75 -20.58
C PHE A 189 -9.81 -14.21 -21.31
N ALA A 190 -9.84 -14.06 -22.64
CA ALA A 190 -10.84 -14.77 -23.44
C ALA A 190 -10.48 -16.26 -23.43
N PRO A 191 -11.43 -17.18 -23.17
CA PRO A 191 -11.19 -18.59 -23.44
C PRO A 191 -10.91 -18.72 -24.94
N SER A 192 -9.75 -19.26 -25.30
CA SER A 192 -9.46 -19.63 -26.68
C SER A 192 -10.47 -20.70 -27.10
N THR A 193 -11.53 -20.29 -27.79
CA THR A 193 -12.39 -21.23 -28.50
C THR A 193 -11.52 -21.87 -29.57
N THR A 194 -10.94 -23.02 -29.26
CA THR A 194 -10.42 -23.94 -30.25
C THR A 194 -11.59 -24.35 -31.12
N LYS A 195 -11.79 -23.60 -32.21
CA LYS A 195 -12.66 -23.97 -33.31
C LYS A 195 -12.10 -25.28 -33.84
N ASN A 196 -12.67 -26.38 -33.38
CA ASN A 196 -12.43 -27.72 -33.90
C ASN A 196 -12.72 -27.65 -35.40
N ARG A 197 -11.64 -27.50 -36.19
CA ARG A 197 -11.67 -27.52 -37.63
C ARG A 197 -11.80 -28.99 -37.97
N SER A 198 -13.05 -29.45 -38.09
CA SER A 198 -13.36 -30.74 -38.70
C SER A 198 -12.66 -30.78 -40.05
N GLU A 199 -11.64 -31.63 -40.15
CA GLU A 199 -10.86 -31.87 -41.34
C GLU A 199 -11.68 -32.55 -42.45
N PRO A 200 -11.22 -32.47 -43.71
CA PRO A 200 -12.02 -32.73 -44.90
C PRO A 200 -12.16 -34.23 -45.15
N GLY A 201 -13.38 -34.67 -45.45
CA GLY A 201 -13.65 -36.02 -45.94
C GLY A 201 -13.06 -36.24 -47.32
N TRP A 202 -11.83 -36.76 -47.38
CA TRP A 202 -11.28 -37.44 -48.55
C TRP A 202 -11.30 -38.94 -48.29
N ALA A 203 -12.34 -39.61 -48.80
CA ALA A 203 -12.34 -41.06 -49.01
C ALA A 203 -12.51 -41.27 -50.51
N GLY A 204 -11.40 -41.21 -51.24
CA GLY A 204 -11.27 -41.78 -52.56
C GLY A 204 -10.63 -43.15 -52.43
N ASP A 205 -11.32 -44.17 -52.93
CA ASP A 205 -10.82 -45.37 -53.62
C ASP A 205 -11.95 -46.41 -53.59
N ASP A 206 -12.14 -47.28 -54.58
CA ASP A 206 -11.75 -47.34 -55.98
C ASP A 206 -12.59 -48.51 -56.53
N ARG A 207 -12.94 -48.43 -57.81
CA ARG A 207 -13.28 -49.51 -58.76
C ARG A 207 -13.75 -50.91 -58.29
N GLY A 208 -14.84 -51.35 -58.94
CA GLY A 208 -14.74 -52.54 -59.81
C GLY A 208 -15.81 -53.62 -59.62
N ALA A 209 -16.77 -53.68 -60.57
CA ALA A 209 -17.18 -54.85 -61.37
C ALA A 209 -18.63 -54.67 -61.86
#